data_AF-A0A1H2LJF1-F1
#
_entry.id   AF-A0A1H2LJF1-F1
#
_cell.length_a   1.000
_cell.length_b   1.000
_cell.length_c   1.000
_cell.angle_alpha   90.00
_cell.angle_beta   90.00
_cell.angle_gamma   90.00
#
_symmetry.space_group_name_H-M   'P 1'
#
loop_
_entity.id
_entity.type
_entity.pdbx_description
1 polymer ?
#
loop_
_entity_poly.entity_id
_entity_poly.type
_entity_poly.pdbx_seq_one_letter_code
_entity_poly.pdbx_strand_id
1 'polypeptide(L)'
;MGMDEPIKAVEWQRVLNEVKATYTSHLVLYSYQKYPAHEYEGFKKTFSALAEKVDLSAALLWKWGHWGKDNFPSKQRLLISEIESLWPSFRRWALSAGAQFTPEATFQWWDKRLGRLRYITIAYLTHLIHPLQVPIIDQHNFRAMNHLRQTPSAKKKPSNWCDIVQLKLFLKEASERYQRPDSEFDKYLMMYGRALKSRKVRSPRKEQA
;
A
#
# COMPACT_ATOMS: atom_id res chain seq x y z
N MET A 1 2.37 17.80 -13.73
CA MET A 1 2.58 16.33 -13.75
C MET A 1 1.26 15.71 -14.11
N GLY A 2 1.16 15.11 -15.29
CA GLY A 2 -0.12 14.72 -15.89
C GLY A 2 -0.83 13.66 -15.04
N MET A 3 -2.11 13.89 -14.77
CA MET A 3 -3.03 12.81 -14.44
C MET A 3 -3.02 11.86 -15.64
N ASP A 4 -2.64 10.60 -15.45
CA ASP A 4 -2.73 9.59 -16.52
C ASP A 4 -4.17 9.60 -17.07
N GLU A 5 -4.31 9.45 -18.39
CA GLU A 5 -5.61 9.33 -19.03
C GLU A 5 -6.47 8.23 -18.37
N PRO A 6 -7.80 8.44 -18.27
CA PRO A 6 -8.73 7.39 -17.84
C PRO A 6 -8.52 6.11 -18.65
N ILE A 7 -8.60 4.95 -17.99
CA ILE A 7 -8.43 3.65 -18.64
C ILE A 7 -9.57 3.46 -19.65
N LYS A 8 -9.22 3.20 -20.92
CA LYS A 8 -10.19 3.07 -22.01
C LYS A 8 -11.01 1.79 -21.84
N ALA A 9 -12.23 1.76 -22.38
CA ALA A 9 -13.13 0.60 -22.27
C ALA A 9 -12.50 -0.72 -22.76
N VAL A 10 -11.73 -0.66 -23.85
CA VAL A 10 -11.00 -1.82 -24.41
C VAL A 10 -9.90 -2.31 -23.45
N GLU A 11 -9.22 -1.39 -22.76
CA GLU A 11 -8.20 -1.74 -21.76
C GLU A 11 -8.83 -2.44 -20.56
N TRP A 12 -10.02 -2.01 -20.15
CA TRP A 12 -10.76 -2.66 -19.06
C TRP A 12 -11.18 -4.09 -19.39
N GLN A 13 -11.62 -4.39 -20.61
CA GLN A 13 -11.95 -5.76 -20.99
C GLN A 13 -10.74 -6.70 -20.81
N ARG A 14 -9.55 -6.23 -21.19
CA ARG A 14 -8.31 -6.98 -21.00
C ARG A 14 -7.98 -7.17 -19.52
N VAL A 15 -8.07 -6.10 -18.72
CA VAL A 15 -7.86 -6.17 -17.27
C VAL A 15 -8.78 -7.21 -16.64
N LEU A 16 -10.08 -7.17 -16.97
CA LEU A 16 -11.08 -8.09 -16.42
C LEU A 16 -10.85 -9.54 -16.85
N ASN A 17 -10.39 -9.78 -18.08
CA ASN A 17 -10.04 -11.13 -18.54
C ASN A 17 -8.87 -11.71 -17.73
N GLU A 18 -7.81 -10.93 -17.53
CA GLU A 18 -6.65 -11.33 -16.72
C GLU A 18 -7.04 -11.56 -15.25
N VAL A 19 -7.83 -10.65 -14.67
CA VAL A 19 -8.35 -10.79 -13.30
C VAL A 19 -9.19 -12.06 -13.20
N LYS A 20 -10.14 -12.28 -14.11
CA LYS A 20 -10.98 -13.48 -14.10
C LYS A 20 -10.17 -14.78 -14.15
N ALA A 21 -9.09 -14.80 -14.93
CA ALA A 21 -8.22 -15.97 -15.05
C ALA A 21 -7.36 -16.23 -13.79
N THR A 22 -7.07 -15.20 -13.00
CA THR A 22 -6.04 -15.27 -11.96
C THR A 22 -6.52 -14.94 -10.54
N TYR A 23 -7.76 -14.45 -10.38
CA TYR A 23 -8.28 -13.91 -9.12
C TYR A 23 -8.20 -14.92 -7.98
N THR A 24 -8.89 -16.05 -8.12
CA THR A 24 -8.97 -17.08 -7.08
C THR A 24 -7.59 -17.64 -6.73
N SER A 25 -6.77 -17.96 -7.74
CA SER A 25 -5.46 -18.58 -7.54
C SER A 25 -4.46 -17.69 -6.80
N HIS A 26 -4.59 -16.36 -6.91
CA HIS A 26 -3.75 -15.43 -6.17
C HIS A 26 -4.36 -15.02 -4.83
N LEU A 27 -5.68 -14.82 -4.75
CA LEU A 27 -6.33 -14.41 -3.51
C LEU A 27 -6.12 -15.43 -2.38
N VAL A 28 -6.18 -16.73 -2.68
CA VAL A 28 -5.95 -17.82 -1.70
C VAL A 28 -4.54 -17.83 -1.10
N LEU A 29 -3.57 -17.14 -1.72
CA LEU A 29 -2.21 -17.02 -1.20
C LEU A 29 -2.05 -15.94 -0.12
N TYR A 30 -3.10 -15.14 0.12
CA TYR A 30 -3.09 -14.12 1.16
C TYR A 30 -3.05 -14.76 2.55
N SER A 31 -2.10 -14.32 3.38
CA SER A 31 -1.89 -14.89 4.71
C SER A 31 -2.52 -14.01 5.79
N TYR A 32 -3.69 -14.44 6.29
CA TYR A 32 -4.36 -13.78 7.42
C TYR A 32 -3.57 -13.86 8.73
N GLN A 33 -2.70 -14.87 8.88
CA GLN A 33 -1.79 -14.96 10.03
C GLN A 33 -0.74 -13.83 10.02
N LYS A 34 -0.25 -13.44 8.84
CA LYS A 34 0.76 -12.36 8.71
C LYS A 34 0.13 -10.97 8.79
N TYR A 35 -1.14 -10.86 8.44
CA TYR A 35 -1.91 -9.63 8.36
C TYR A 35 -3.26 -9.83 9.06
N PRO A 36 -3.25 -9.98 10.40
CA PRO A 36 -4.49 -10.24 11.12
C PRO A 36 -5.38 -9.01 11.09
N ALA A 37 -6.68 -9.23 10.80
CA ALA A 37 -7.61 -8.15 10.50
C ALA A 37 -8.01 -7.36 11.76
N HIS A 38 -8.18 -8.05 12.89
CA HIS A 38 -8.65 -7.44 14.15
C HIS A 38 -7.72 -6.30 14.61
N GLU A 39 -6.42 -6.52 14.60
CA GLU A 39 -5.42 -5.55 15.03
C GLU A 39 -5.32 -4.39 14.05
N TYR A 40 -5.41 -4.68 12.76
CA TYR A 40 -5.48 -3.65 11.74
C TYR A 40 -6.70 -2.73 11.87
N GLU A 41 -7.87 -3.27 12.20
CA GLU A 41 -9.05 -2.45 12.53
C GLU A 41 -8.80 -1.57 13.77
N GLY A 42 -8.13 -2.12 14.79
CA GLY A 42 -7.68 -1.37 15.96
C GLY A 42 -6.77 -0.19 15.61
N PHE A 43 -5.77 -0.42 14.76
CA PHE A 43 -4.87 0.64 14.29
C PHE A 43 -5.63 1.72 13.53
N LYS A 44 -6.49 1.36 12.57
CA LYS A 44 -7.30 2.35 11.86
C LYS A 44 -8.09 3.23 12.83
N LYS A 45 -8.75 2.63 13.82
CA LYS A 45 -9.55 3.34 14.82
C LYS A 45 -8.71 4.35 15.62
N THR A 46 -7.55 3.96 16.13
CA THR A 46 -6.73 4.84 16.99
C THR A 46 -6.04 5.95 16.19
N PHE A 47 -5.52 5.62 15.00
CA PHE A 47 -4.83 6.59 14.16
C PHE A 47 -5.79 7.60 13.53
N SER A 48 -6.95 7.17 13.03
CA SER A 48 -7.95 8.08 12.45
C SER A 48 -8.58 8.99 13.49
N ALA A 49 -8.67 8.54 14.75
CA ALA A 49 -9.12 9.35 15.88
C ALA A 49 -8.04 10.33 16.40
N LEU A 50 -6.84 10.31 15.82
CA LEU A 50 -5.68 11.08 16.30
C LEU A 50 -5.46 10.89 17.81
N ALA A 51 -5.51 9.63 18.27
CA ALA A 51 -5.31 9.31 19.67
C ALA A 51 -3.94 9.83 20.16
N GLU A 52 -3.87 10.25 21.42
CA GLU A 52 -2.61 10.73 22.01
C GLU A 52 -1.54 9.64 21.99
N LYS A 53 -1.94 8.40 22.31
CA LYS A 53 -1.10 7.21 22.22
C LYS A 53 -1.66 6.29 21.15
N VAL A 54 -0.78 5.85 20.26
CA VAL A 54 -1.05 4.88 19.20
C VAL A 54 0.04 3.81 19.25
N ASP A 55 -0.30 2.58 18.90
CA ASP A 55 0.69 1.49 18.82
C ASP A 55 1.42 1.53 17.46
N LEU A 56 2.36 2.48 17.34
CA LEU A 56 3.14 2.69 16.10
C LEU A 56 4.01 1.50 15.74
N SER A 57 4.65 0.90 16.74
CA SER A 57 5.47 -0.29 16.54
C SER A 57 4.64 -1.44 15.96
N ALA A 58 3.53 -1.81 16.62
CA ALA A 58 2.70 -2.92 16.17
C ALA A 58 2.07 -2.65 14.79
N ALA A 59 1.60 -1.43 14.53
CA ALA A 59 1.05 -1.04 13.24
C ALA A 59 2.07 -1.16 12.09
N LEU A 60 3.31 -0.71 12.30
CA LEU A 60 4.36 -0.79 11.28
C LEU A 60 4.86 -2.22 11.08
N LEU A 61 4.96 -3.01 12.14
CA LEU A 61 5.28 -4.44 12.05
C LEU A 61 4.20 -5.20 11.29
N TRP A 62 2.93 -4.87 11.50
CA TRP A 62 1.82 -5.40 10.69
C TRP A 62 2.03 -5.08 9.21
N LYS A 63 2.34 -3.82 8.85
CA LYS A 63 2.55 -3.43 7.44
C LYS A 63 3.68 -4.19 6.77
N TRP A 64 4.76 -4.47 7.50
CA TRP A 64 5.93 -5.17 6.98
C TRP A 64 5.79 -6.70 7.01
N GLY A 65 4.67 -7.25 7.52
CA GLY A 65 4.50 -8.69 7.69
C GLY A 65 5.45 -9.27 8.74
N HIS A 66 5.73 -8.48 9.77
CA HIS A 66 6.53 -8.83 10.94
C HIS A 66 5.68 -8.94 12.21
N TRP A 67 4.35 -9.04 12.06
CA TRP A 67 3.44 -9.27 13.17
C TRP A 67 3.90 -10.43 14.07
N GLY A 68 3.97 -10.17 15.39
CA GLY A 68 4.39 -11.16 16.39
C GLY A 68 5.87 -11.58 16.32
N LYS A 69 6.74 -10.80 15.67
CA LYS A 69 8.18 -11.09 15.58
C LYS A 69 9.00 -10.06 16.37
N ASP A 70 9.85 -10.54 17.26
CA ASP A 70 10.74 -9.67 18.05
C ASP A 70 12.02 -9.25 17.29
N ASN A 71 12.46 -10.11 16.36
CA ASN A 71 13.71 -9.91 15.62
C ASN A 71 13.49 -9.30 14.22
N PHE A 72 13.19 -8.01 14.17
CA PHE A 72 13.09 -7.23 12.93
C PHE A 72 14.26 -6.22 12.78
N PRO A 73 14.59 -5.81 11.54
CA PRO A 73 15.79 -5.00 11.26
C PRO A 73 15.95 -3.74 12.13
N SER A 74 17.17 -3.46 12.58
CA SER A 74 17.49 -2.27 13.40
C SER A 74 17.07 -0.94 12.75
N LYS A 75 17.22 -0.83 11.42
CA LYS A 75 16.77 0.35 10.66
C LYS A 75 15.26 0.60 10.77
N GLN A 76 14.46 -0.45 10.93
CA GLN A 76 13.02 -0.34 11.15
C GLN A 76 12.71 0.11 12.58
N ARG A 77 13.45 -0.36 13.59
CA ARG A 77 13.34 0.13 14.98
C ARG A 77 13.62 1.63 15.07
N LEU A 78 14.70 2.09 14.42
CA LEU A 78 15.04 3.52 14.36
C LEU A 78 13.94 4.35 13.68
N LEU A 79 13.36 3.85 12.60
CA LEU A 79 12.24 4.51 11.93
C LEU A 79 10.99 4.60 12.80
N ILE A 80 10.65 3.53 13.53
CA ILE A 80 9.53 3.54 14.48
C ILE A 80 9.76 4.65 15.52
N SER A 81 10.93 4.68 16.15
CA SER A 81 11.27 5.69 17.16
C SER A 81 11.23 7.12 16.61
N GLU A 82 11.73 7.34 15.39
CA GLU A 82 11.63 8.62 14.69
C GLU A 82 10.16 9.03 14.50
N ILE A 83 9.29 8.14 14.04
CA ILE A 83 7.86 8.43 13.83
C ILE A 83 7.14 8.68 15.16
N GLU A 84 7.45 7.90 16.19
CA GLU A 84 6.92 8.08 17.56
C GLU A 84 7.27 9.47 18.10
N SER A 85 8.52 9.92 17.92
CA SER A 85 8.94 11.26 18.33
C SER A 85 8.20 12.39 17.58
N LEU A 86 7.79 12.13 16.33
CA LEU A 86 7.08 13.08 15.49
C LEU A 86 5.56 13.10 15.74
N TRP A 87 4.99 12.02 16.31
CA TRP A 87 3.55 11.86 16.50
C TRP A 87 2.89 13.02 17.28
N PRO A 88 3.43 13.51 18.42
CA PRO A 88 2.82 14.63 19.12
C PRO A 88 2.78 15.92 18.28
N SER A 89 3.83 16.16 17.49
CA SER A 89 3.92 17.31 16.59
C SER A 89 2.93 17.19 15.43
N PHE A 90 2.82 15.99 14.84
CA PHE A 90 1.83 15.68 13.82
C PHE A 90 0.41 15.93 14.35
N ARG A 91 0.10 15.39 15.53
CA ARG A 91 -1.22 15.52 16.16
C ARG A 91 -1.60 16.97 16.41
N ARG A 92 -0.68 17.79 16.97
CA ARG A 92 -0.93 19.23 17.16
C ARG A 92 -1.24 19.94 15.85
N TRP A 93 -0.45 19.68 14.81
CA TRP A 93 -0.71 20.23 13.48
C TRP A 93 -2.08 19.78 12.95
N ALA A 94 -2.36 18.48 12.97
CA ALA A 94 -3.60 17.91 12.44
C ALA A 94 -4.85 18.48 13.12
N LEU A 95 -4.82 18.62 14.45
CA LEU A 95 -5.92 19.21 15.23
C LEU A 95 -6.12 20.70 14.95
N SER A 96 -5.05 21.44 14.63
CA SER A 96 -5.13 22.86 14.29
C SER A 96 -5.43 23.15 12.81
N ALA A 97 -5.26 22.17 11.92
CA ALA A 97 -5.26 22.38 10.47
C ALA A 97 -6.66 22.64 9.89
N GLY A 98 -7.72 22.29 10.60
CA GLY A 98 -9.11 22.48 10.14
C GLY A 98 -9.33 21.87 8.75
N ALA A 99 -9.81 22.69 7.80
CA ALA A 99 -10.05 22.25 6.42
C ALA A 99 -8.79 21.80 5.65
N GLN A 100 -7.59 22.19 6.12
CA GLN A 100 -6.32 21.75 5.51
C GLN A 100 -5.94 20.33 5.91
N PHE A 101 -6.66 19.69 6.85
CA PHE A 101 -6.41 18.32 7.26
C PHE A 101 -6.95 17.32 6.22
N THR A 102 -6.28 17.29 5.07
CA THR A 102 -6.60 16.38 3.96
C THR A 102 -5.65 15.19 3.92
N PRO A 103 -6.01 14.11 3.22
CA PRO A 103 -5.09 13.00 2.98
C PRO A 103 -3.78 13.42 2.30
N GLU A 104 -3.84 14.32 1.32
CA GLU A 104 -2.66 14.82 0.62
C GLU A 104 -1.77 15.64 1.55
N ALA A 105 -2.35 16.57 2.31
CA ALA A 105 -1.60 17.37 3.29
C ALA A 105 -0.96 16.48 4.35
N THR A 106 -1.65 15.42 4.78
CA THR A 106 -1.12 14.41 5.71
C THR A 106 0.08 13.69 5.11
N PHE A 107 -0.03 13.22 3.87
CA PHE A 107 1.10 12.62 3.14
C PHE A 107 2.29 13.58 3.04
N GLN A 108 2.05 14.82 2.62
CA GLN A 108 3.09 15.84 2.46
C GLN A 108 3.76 16.19 3.80
N TRP A 109 3.00 16.24 4.89
CA TRP A 109 3.55 16.53 6.22
C TRP A 109 4.59 15.49 6.65
N TRP A 110 4.27 14.21 6.43
CA TRP A 110 5.16 13.09 6.71
C TRP A 110 6.33 13.00 5.71
N ASP A 111 6.08 13.18 4.41
CA ASP A 111 7.12 13.15 3.36
C ASP A 111 8.21 14.20 3.59
N LYS A 112 7.81 15.43 4.00
CA LYS A 112 8.75 16.51 4.32
C LYS A 112 9.69 16.17 5.48
N ARG A 113 9.28 15.30 6.41
CA ARG A 113 10.02 15.01 7.64
C ARG A 113 10.79 13.70 7.60
N LEU A 114 10.20 12.64 7.04
CA LEU A 114 10.81 11.31 6.95
C LEU A 114 11.60 11.13 5.65
N GLY A 115 11.36 11.97 4.65
CA GLY A 115 11.98 11.92 3.35
C GLY A 115 11.43 10.84 2.41
N ARG A 116 11.58 11.09 1.11
CA ARG A 116 10.98 10.29 0.01
C ARG A 116 11.34 8.81 0.01
N LEU A 117 12.49 8.43 0.59
CA LEU A 117 12.91 7.02 0.67
C LEU A 117 12.00 6.17 1.59
N ARG A 118 11.15 6.81 2.39
CA ARG A 118 10.21 6.15 3.32
C ARG A 118 8.78 6.11 2.78
N TYR A 119 8.60 6.27 1.46
CA TYR A 119 7.29 6.35 0.79
C TYR A 119 6.25 5.34 1.31
N ILE A 120 6.59 4.05 1.36
CA ILE A 120 5.64 2.99 1.76
C ILE A 120 5.16 3.19 3.20
N THR A 121 6.05 3.62 4.09
CA THR A 121 5.71 3.92 5.48
C THR A 121 4.85 5.17 5.55
N ILE A 122 5.22 6.23 4.84
CA ILE A 122 4.45 7.49 4.78
C ILE A 122 3.03 7.22 4.28
N ALA A 123 2.90 6.50 3.15
CA ALA A 123 1.61 6.18 2.57
C ALA A 123 0.76 5.30 3.49
N TYR A 124 1.37 4.37 4.23
CA TYR A 124 0.65 3.57 5.22
C TYR A 124 0.19 4.37 6.44
N LEU A 125 1.01 5.30 6.94
CA LEU A 125 0.56 6.24 7.99
C LEU A 125 -0.62 7.08 7.50
N THR A 126 -0.52 7.66 6.29
CA THR A 126 -1.63 8.41 5.68
C THR A 126 -2.87 7.55 5.55
N HIS A 127 -2.73 6.28 5.16
CA HIS A 127 -3.83 5.32 5.13
C HIS A 127 -4.46 5.12 6.52
N LEU A 128 -3.67 4.85 7.57
CA LEU A 128 -4.22 4.64 8.91
C LEU A 128 -4.95 5.86 9.46
N ILE A 129 -4.51 7.07 9.09
CA ILE A 129 -5.13 8.34 9.50
C ILE A 129 -6.40 8.63 8.67
N HIS A 130 -6.40 8.27 7.38
CA HIS A 130 -7.51 8.51 6.45
C HIS A 130 -8.02 7.20 5.79
N PRO A 131 -8.46 6.19 6.57
CA PRO A 131 -8.63 4.82 6.07
C PRO A 131 -9.74 4.65 5.04
N LEU A 132 -10.74 5.54 5.05
CA LEU A 132 -11.83 5.55 4.07
C LEU A 132 -11.45 6.26 2.76
N GLN A 133 -10.40 7.07 2.78
CA GLN A 133 -10.04 7.93 1.65
C GLN A 133 -8.79 7.47 0.93
N VAL A 134 -7.90 6.73 1.61
CA VAL A 134 -6.59 6.32 1.09
C VAL A 134 -6.51 4.81 1.13
N PRO A 135 -6.27 4.11 0.01
CA PRO A 135 -6.05 2.67 0.02
C PRO A 135 -4.68 2.34 0.62
N ILE A 136 -4.49 1.08 1.02
CA ILE A 136 -3.12 0.58 1.26
C ILE A 136 -2.41 0.56 -0.10
N ILE A 137 -1.26 1.20 -0.17
CA ILE A 137 -0.34 1.08 -1.30
C ILE A 137 0.93 0.37 -0.87
N ASP A 138 1.37 -0.58 -1.67
CA ASP A 138 2.74 -1.04 -1.63
C ASP A 138 3.30 -1.41 -3.00
N GLN A 139 4.57 -1.83 -3.02
CA GLN A 139 5.27 -2.20 -4.26
C GLN A 139 4.63 -3.36 -5.03
N HIS A 140 3.82 -4.19 -4.39
CA HIS A 140 3.14 -5.33 -4.99
C HIS A 140 1.84 -4.86 -5.65
N ASN A 141 0.99 -4.18 -4.90
CA ASN A 141 -0.32 -3.70 -5.38
C ASN A 141 -0.12 -2.73 -6.56
N PHE A 142 0.86 -1.83 -6.44
CA PHE A 142 1.21 -0.89 -7.50
C PHE A 142 1.79 -1.57 -8.75
N ARG A 143 2.63 -2.60 -8.56
CA ARG A 143 3.15 -3.41 -9.68
C ARG A 143 2.03 -4.19 -10.38
N ALA A 144 1.08 -4.73 -9.63
CA ALA A 144 -0.09 -5.40 -10.19
C ALA A 144 -0.92 -4.44 -11.06
N MET A 145 -1.24 -3.25 -10.53
CA MET A 145 -1.92 -2.20 -11.29
C MET A 145 -1.18 -1.87 -12.58
N ASN A 146 0.12 -1.56 -12.52
CA ASN A 146 0.88 -1.19 -13.71
C ASN A 146 0.96 -2.33 -14.74
N HIS A 147 1.03 -3.59 -14.29
CA HIS A 147 1.00 -4.74 -15.17
C HIS A 147 -0.36 -4.90 -15.87
N LEU A 148 -1.46 -4.82 -15.11
CA LEU A 148 -2.83 -4.91 -15.65
C LEU A 148 -3.13 -3.77 -16.65
N ARG A 149 -2.67 -2.56 -16.32
CA ARG A 149 -2.75 -1.40 -17.21
C ARG A 149 -1.79 -1.47 -18.41
N GLN A 150 -0.84 -2.41 -18.42
CA GLN A 150 0.26 -2.48 -19.39
C GLN A 150 1.05 -1.17 -19.49
N THR A 151 1.26 -0.51 -18.36
CA THR A 151 2.07 0.72 -18.31
C THR A 151 3.49 0.41 -18.80
N PRO A 152 4.10 1.24 -19.67
CA PRO A 152 5.45 1.01 -20.19
C PRO A 152 6.49 0.80 -19.10
N SER A 153 6.27 1.41 -17.93
CA SER A 153 7.09 1.27 -16.74
C SER A 153 6.46 0.34 -15.69
N ALA A 154 6.03 -0.86 -16.08
CA ALA A 154 5.37 -1.83 -15.19
C ALA A 154 6.12 -2.14 -13.88
N LYS A 155 7.45 -1.95 -13.86
CA LYS A 155 8.32 -2.16 -12.69
C LYS A 155 8.54 -0.90 -11.83
N LYS A 156 7.96 0.25 -12.21
CA LYS A 156 8.02 1.50 -11.45
C LYS A 156 7.53 1.25 -10.03
N LYS A 157 8.30 1.72 -9.05
CA LYS A 157 7.87 1.74 -7.65
C LYS A 157 7.07 3.03 -7.39
N PRO A 158 6.03 2.96 -6.56
CA PRO A 158 5.31 4.17 -6.19
C PRO A 158 6.23 5.06 -5.34
N SER A 159 6.12 6.37 -5.53
CA SER A 159 7.04 7.36 -4.96
C SER A 159 6.41 8.72 -4.64
N ASN A 160 5.18 9.00 -5.06
CA ASN A 160 4.52 10.27 -4.79
C ASN A 160 3.01 10.10 -4.53
N TRP A 161 2.36 11.22 -4.17
CA TRP A 161 0.92 11.27 -3.90
C TRP A 161 0.06 10.84 -5.08
N CYS A 162 0.42 11.22 -6.32
CA CYS A 162 -0.32 10.84 -7.51
C CYS A 162 -0.39 9.32 -7.69
N ASP A 163 0.65 8.57 -7.30
CA ASP A 163 0.62 7.11 -7.35
C ASP A 163 -0.46 6.51 -6.41
N ILE A 164 -0.76 7.15 -5.27
CA ILE A 164 -1.86 6.77 -4.37
C ILE A 164 -3.20 7.04 -5.04
N VAL A 165 -3.36 8.22 -5.65
CA VAL A 165 -4.59 8.62 -6.35
C VAL A 165 -4.88 7.66 -7.51
N GLN A 166 -3.87 7.33 -8.30
CA GLN A 166 -3.99 6.37 -9.40
C GLN A 166 -4.41 4.98 -8.91
N LEU A 167 -3.76 4.47 -7.85
CA LEU A 167 -4.13 3.17 -7.27
C LEU A 167 -5.56 3.20 -6.74
N LYS A 168 -5.99 4.27 -6.07
CA LYS A 168 -7.35 4.43 -5.56
C LYS A 168 -8.39 4.36 -6.67
N LEU A 169 -8.18 5.13 -7.74
CA LEU A 169 -9.10 5.14 -8.90
C LEU A 169 -9.16 3.76 -9.56
N PHE A 170 -8.01 3.13 -9.78
CA PHE A 170 -7.94 1.79 -10.35
C PHE A 170 -8.64 0.75 -9.47
N LEU A 171 -8.37 0.75 -8.16
CA LEU A 171 -8.97 -0.19 -7.21
C LEU A 171 -10.49 -0.06 -7.22
N LYS A 172 -11.02 1.16 -7.12
CA LYS A 172 -12.46 1.42 -7.12
C LYS A 172 -13.11 0.90 -8.39
N GLU A 173 -12.58 1.28 -9.55
CA GLU A 173 -13.20 0.89 -10.82
C GLU A 173 -13.05 -0.63 -11.10
N ALA A 174 -11.91 -1.23 -10.76
CA ALA A 174 -11.70 -2.66 -10.92
C ALA A 174 -12.60 -3.48 -9.98
N SER A 175 -12.77 -3.03 -8.75
CA SER A 175 -13.67 -3.58 -7.73
C SER A 175 -15.13 -3.55 -8.20
N GLU A 176 -15.60 -2.39 -8.66
CA GLU A 176 -16.96 -2.20 -9.18
C GLU A 176 -17.23 -3.08 -10.41
N ARG A 177 -16.31 -3.07 -11.39
CA ARG A 177 -16.46 -3.85 -12.63
C ARG A 177 -16.40 -5.36 -12.40
N TYR A 178 -15.55 -5.81 -11.46
CA TYR A 178 -15.41 -7.23 -11.14
C TYR A 178 -16.38 -7.71 -10.04
N GLN A 179 -17.15 -6.79 -9.45
CA GLN A 179 -18.15 -7.07 -8.41
C GLN A 179 -17.56 -7.77 -7.18
N ARG A 180 -16.46 -7.23 -6.65
CA ARG A 180 -15.81 -7.73 -5.43
C ARG A 180 -15.46 -6.58 -4.51
N PRO A 181 -15.47 -6.75 -3.17
CA PRO A 181 -15.12 -5.67 -2.26
C PRO A 181 -13.69 -5.16 -2.48
N ASP A 182 -13.47 -3.84 -2.34
CA ASP A 182 -12.14 -3.20 -2.43
C ASP A 182 -11.10 -3.92 -1.58
N SER A 183 -11.48 -4.36 -0.37
CA SER A 183 -10.60 -5.06 0.55
C SER A 183 -10.17 -6.44 0.07
N GLU A 184 -11.00 -7.16 -0.70
CA GLU A 184 -10.59 -8.43 -1.31
C GLU A 184 -9.75 -8.18 -2.55
N PHE A 185 -10.14 -7.18 -3.35
CA PHE A 185 -9.40 -6.82 -4.56
C PHE A 185 -7.99 -6.33 -4.23
N ASP A 186 -7.80 -5.57 -3.16
CA ASP A 186 -6.49 -5.15 -2.65
C ASP A 186 -5.59 -6.35 -2.29
N LYS A 187 -6.14 -7.33 -1.55
CA LYS A 187 -5.44 -8.58 -1.20
C LYS A 187 -5.04 -9.37 -2.45
N TYR A 188 -5.94 -9.46 -3.43
CA TYR A 188 -5.67 -10.06 -4.72
C TYR A 188 -4.50 -9.35 -5.44
N LEU A 189 -4.54 -8.02 -5.58
CA LEU A 189 -3.47 -7.25 -6.22
C LEU A 189 -2.13 -7.42 -5.51
N MET A 190 -2.14 -7.49 -4.17
CA MET A 190 -0.94 -7.77 -3.40
C MET A 190 -0.30 -9.11 -3.79
N MET A 191 -1.11 -10.18 -3.87
CA MET A 191 -0.61 -11.52 -4.20
C MET A 191 -0.25 -11.66 -5.68
N TYR A 192 -1.07 -11.13 -6.59
CA TYR A 192 -0.78 -11.08 -8.02
C TYR A 192 0.51 -10.31 -8.30
N GLY A 193 0.62 -9.11 -7.74
CA GLY A 193 1.81 -8.28 -7.82
C GLY A 193 3.04 -9.00 -7.31
N ARG A 194 2.95 -9.68 -6.17
CA ARG A 194 4.04 -10.53 -5.64
C ARG A 194 4.47 -11.61 -6.64
N ALA A 195 3.53 -12.31 -7.27
CA ALA A 195 3.81 -13.37 -8.25
C ALA A 195 4.54 -12.84 -9.51
N LEU A 196 4.29 -11.61 -9.94
CA LEU A 196 4.98 -11.00 -11.09
C LEU A 196 6.50 -10.83 -10.91
N LYS A 197 7.00 -10.78 -9.67
CA LYS A 197 8.45 -10.69 -9.40
C LYS A 197 9.17 -12.03 -9.62
N SER A 198 8.44 -13.14 -9.60
CA SER A 198 8.99 -14.51 -9.52
C SER A 198 9.57 -15.05 -10.81
N ARG A 199 9.39 -14.39 -11.97
CA ARG A 199 10.01 -14.82 -13.24
C ARG A 199 11.48 -14.37 -13.32
N LYS A 200 12.31 -14.81 -12.38
CA LYS A 200 13.72 -15.08 -12.71
C LYS A 200 13.76 -16.52 -13.19
N VAL A 201 13.76 -16.72 -14.51
CA VAL A 201 14.22 -17.99 -15.08
C VAL A 201 15.59 -18.24 -14.46
N ARG A 202 15.72 -19.29 -13.65
CA ARG A 202 17.05 -19.79 -13.27
C ARG A 202 17.72 -20.11 -14.59
N SER A 203 18.75 -19.34 -14.96
CA SER A 203 19.63 -19.72 -16.05
C SER A 203 20.05 -21.17 -15.82
N PRO A 204 20.03 -22.03 -16.86
CA PRO A 204 20.56 -23.37 -16.72
C PRO A 204 21.96 -23.24 -16.14
N ARG A 205 22.25 -23.98 -15.06
CA ARG A 205 23.63 -24.16 -14.62
C ARG A 205 24.37 -24.65 -15.86
N LYS A 206 25.38 -23.91 -16.31
CA LYS A 206 26.37 -24.46 -17.23
C LYS A 206 27.03 -25.60 -16.47
N GLU A 207 26.63 -26.83 -16.78
CA GLU A 207 27.47 -27.99 -16.57
C GLU A 207 28.65 -27.88 -17.56
N GLN A 208 29.84 -28.14 -17.03
CA GLN A 208 31.11 -28.42 -17.73
C GLN A 208 31.78 -27.17 -18.35
N ALA A 209 33.10 -27.00 -18.25
CA ALA A 209 34.19 -27.99 -18.28
C ALA A 209 35.13 -27.94 -17.07
#